data_AF-A0A914U2D9-F1
#
_entry.id   AF-A0A914U2D9-F1
#
_cell.length_a   1.000
_cell.length_b   1.000
_cell.length_c   1.000
_cell.angle_alpha   90.00
_cell.angle_beta   90.00
_cell.angle_gamma   90.00
#
_symmetry.space_group_name_H-M   'P 1'
#
loop_
_entity.id
_entity.type
_entity.pdbx_description
1 polymer ?
#
loop_
_entity_poly.entity_id
_entity_poly.type
_entity_poly.pdbx_seq_one_letter_code
_entity_poly.pdbx_strand_id
1 'polypeptide(L)'
;MNTVLCFLAIIVGVVFGGDDAAFLACCKDKNVAETCQPICNYGSTPEVVSQAFADGKCNVETDGSSFYQCLENQKDNTECCKAAGVGADASLDFCIDACDGSKPHTYDPKYNGCSVYGQAIFDCGKNA
;
A
#
# COMPACT_ATOMS: atom_id res chain seq x y z
N MET A 1 40.86 2.44 -8.72
CA MET A 1 40.14 2.88 -9.94
C MET A 1 39.89 1.63 -10.77
N ASN A 2 38.69 1.16 -11.07
CA ASN A 2 37.36 1.76 -11.01
C ASN A 2 36.33 0.65 -10.76
N THR A 3 35.42 0.92 -9.84
CA THR A 3 34.15 0.24 -9.63
C THR A 3 33.13 0.80 -10.63
N VAL A 4 32.06 0.03 -10.87
CA VAL A 4 30.76 0.42 -11.48
C VAL A 4 30.62 0.18 -12.98
N LEU A 5 30.23 -1.06 -13.32
CA LEU A 5 29.30 -1.31 -14.42
C LEU A 5 27.88 -1.00 -13.91
N CYS A 6 27.31 0.13 -14.29
CA CYS A 6 25.86 0.34 -14.22
C CYS A 6 25.46 1.57 -15.04
N PHE A 7 25.62 1.51 -16.37
CA PHE A 7 25.02 2.50 -17.26
C PHE A 7 24.59 1.84 -18.57
N LEU A 8 23.43 1.19 -18.51
CA LEU A 8 22.52 1.09 -19.65
C LEU A 8 21.18 1.69 -19.20
N ALA A 9 21.12 3.01 -19.27
CA ALA A 9 19.85 3.73 -19.32
C ALA A 9 19.47 3.92 -20.79
N ILE A 10 18.16 4.15 -21.03
CA ILE A 10 17.50 4.52 -22.29
C ILE A 10 16.93 3.30 -23.04
N ILE A 11 15.71 2.83 -22.72
CA ILE A 11 14.40 3.22 -23.32
C ILE A 11 13.32 2.82 -22.29
N VAL A 12 12.36 3.70 -21.99
CA VAL A 12 11.33 3.58 -20.93
C VAL A 12 11.89 3.74 -19.52
N GLY A 13 11.87 4.97 -19.02
CA GLY A 13 12.17 5.26 -17.62
C GLY A 13 11.11 4.65 -16.72
N VAL A 14 11.37 3.44 -16.23
CA VAL A 14 10.68 2.95 -15.05
C VAL A 14 11.69 2.46 -14.03
N VAL A 15 12.05 3.38 -13.14
CA VAL A 15 12.56 3.02 -11.83
C VAL A 15 11.33 2.51 -11.06
N PHE A 16 11.02 1.22 -11.20
CA PHE A 16 9.93 0.58 -10.44
C PHE A 16 10.39 0.41 -8.99
N GLY A 17 10.25 1.47 -8.20
CA GLY A 17 10.52 1.45 -6.77
C GLY A 17 9.70 2.54 -6.11
N GLY A 18 8.78 2.14 -5.22
CA GLY A 18 7.95 3.08 -4.47
C GLY A 18 8.80 4.02 -3.63
N ASP A 19 8.36 5.27 -3.55
CA ASP A 19 9.05 6.33 -2.82
C ASP A 19 8.57 6.32 -1.35
N ASP A 20 9.36 5.71 -0.48
CA ASP A 20 9.10 5.66 0.97
C ASP A 20 8.96 7.07 1.59
N ALA A 21 9.69 8.06 1.07
CA ALA A 21 9.59 9.42 1.57
C ALA A 21 8.24 10.04 1.18
N ALA A 22 7.74 9.77 -0.03
CA ALA A 22 6.42 10.19 -0.47
C ALA A 22 5.30 9.49 0.30
N PHE A 23 5.41 8.18 0.54
CA PHE A 23 4.42 7.43 1.33
C PHE A 23 4.35 7.99 2.77
N LEU A 24 5.49 8.13 3.45
CA LEU A 24 5.52 8.70 4.80
C LEU A 24 5.02 10.15 4.83
N ALA A 25 5.36 10.98 3.83
CA ALA A 25 4.85 12.35 3.73
C ALA A 25 3.33 12.38 3.59
N CYS A 26 2.75 11.49 2.77
CA CYS A 26 1.30 11.35 2.64
C CYS A 26 0.66 10.95 3.98
N CYS A 27 1.22 9.97 4.69
CA CYS A 27 0.69 9.57 6.00
C CYS A 27 0.66 10.74 6.99
N LYS A 28 1.71 11.58 7.00
CA LYS A 28 1.76 12.78 7.84
C LYS A 28 0.72 13.82 7.44
N ASP A 29 0.58 14.08 6.13
CA ASP A 29 -0.41 15.04 5.60
C ASP A 29 -1.85 14.63 5.94
N LYS A 30 -2.15 13.32 5.85
CA LYS A 30 -3.45 12.75 6.23
C LYS A 30 -3.62 12.50 7.74
N ASN A 31 -2.71 13.01 8.57
CA ASN A 31 -2.75 12.89 10.04
C ASN A 31 -2.84 11.44 10.55
N VAL A 32 -2.20 10.48 9.86
CA VAL A 32 -2.01 9.12 10.39
C VAL A 32 -1.21 9.22 11.69
N ALA A 33 -1.68 8.55 12.74
CA ALA A 33 -1.07 8.61 14.07
C ALA A 33 0.44 8.35 14.04
N GLU A 34 1.22 9.08 14.84
CA GLU A 34 2.69 8.94 14.89
C GLU A 34 3.13 7.51 15.24
N THR A 35 2.33 6.78 16.02
CA THR A 35 2.55 5.37 16.35
C THR A 35 2.33 4.43 15.17
N CYS A 36 1.59 4.86 14.15
CA CYS A 36 1.30 4.12 12.93
C CYS A 36 2.25 4.48 11.77
N GLN A 37 2.82 5.68 11.76
CA GLN A 37 3.78 6.13 10.73
C GLN A 37 4.96 5.19 10.46
N PRO A 38 5.50 4.38 11.41
CA PRO A 38 6.58 3.43 11.13
C PRO A 38 6.25 2.37 10.08
N ILE A 39 4.97 2.11 9.77
CA ILE A 39 4.56 1.18 8.71
C ILE A 39 4.26 1.87 7.37
N CYS A 40 4.35 3.20 7.29
CA CYS A 40 4.18 3.97 6.04
C CYS A 40 5.46 3.93 5.17
N ASN A 41 5.86 2.73 4.77
CA ASN A 41 6.96 2.47 3.86
C ASN A 41 6.71 1.15 3.10
N TYR A 42 7.26 1.03 1.90
CA TYR A 42 7.16 -0.16 1.06
C TYR A 42 8.13 -1.28 1.45
N GLY A 43 8.91 -1.09 2.53
CA GLY A 43 9.70 -2.14 3.17
C GLY A 43 8.93 -2.94 4.23
N SER A 44 7.75 -2.47 4.65
CA SER A 44 6.90 -3.15 5.61
C SER A 44 6.19 -4.33 4.94
N THR A 45 6.11 -5.46 5.64
CA THR A 45 5.36 -6.61 5.13
C THR A 45 3.88 -6.51 5.53
N PRO A 46 2.97 -7.17 4.81
CA PRO A 46 1.56 -7.22 5.18
C PRO A 46 1.34 -7.73 6.61
N GLU A 47 2.17 -8.66 7.09
CA GLU A 47 2.10 -9.18 8.46
C GLU A 47 2.50 -8.12 9.49
N VAL A 48 3.56 -7.34 9.23
CA VAL A 48 3.98 -6.22 10.11
C VAL A 48 2.87 -5.18 10.21
N VAL A 49 2.23 -4.86 9.09
CA VAL A 49 1.13 -3.90 9.02
C VAL A 49 -0.08 -4.42 9.79
N SER A 50 -0.50 -5.67 9.52
CA SER A 50 -1.59 -6.33 10.24
C SER A 50 -1.34 -6.35 11.75
N GLN A 51 -0.10 -6.67 12.18
CA GLN A 51 0.28 -6.67 13.59
C GLN A 51 0.24 -5.27 14.20
N ALA A 52 0.59 -4.22 13.45
CA ALA A 52 0.52 -2.84 13.96
C ALA A 52 -0.93 -2.41 14.26
N PHE A 53 -1.89 -2.82 13.42
CA PHE A 53 -3.32 -2.61 13.71
C PHE A 53 -3.78 -3.49 14.88
N ALA A 54 -3.36 -4.76 14.94
CA ALA A 54 -3.74 -5.68 16.02
C ALA A 54 -3.20 -5.25 17.39
N ASP A 55 -1.99 -4.70 17.44
CA ASP A 55 -1.34 -4.17 18.64
C ASP A 55 -1.92 -2.80 19.08
N GLY A 56 -2.81 -2.21 18.29
CA GLY A 56 -3.36 -0.87 18.54
C GLY A 56 -2.36 0.26 18.29
N LYS A 57 -1.26 0.01 17.58
CA LYS A 57 -0.32 1.05 17.14
C LYS A 57 -0.95 1.92 16.04
N CYS A 58 -1.79 1.30 15.22
CA CYS A 58 -2.66 1.94 14.25
C CYS A 58 -4.12 1.70 14.66
N ASN A 59 -4.94 2.74 14.68
CA ASN A 59 -6.37 2.58 14.85
C ASN A 59 -7.01 2.37 13.48
N VAL A 60 -7.66 1.23 13.28
CA VAL A 60 -8.22 0.85 11.98
C VAL A 60 -9.32 1.81 11.49
N GLU A 61 -10.09 2.40 12.40
CA GLU A 61 -11.19 3.31 12.08
C GLU A 61 -10.69 4.70 11.68
N THR A 62 -9.60 5.17 12.28
CA THR A 62 -9.08 6.53 12.04
C THR A 62 -7.89 6.58 11.08
N ASP A 63 -7.00 5.60 11.15
CA ASP A 63 -5.75 5.56 10.36
C ASP A 63 -5.89 4.73 9.09
N GLY A 64 -6.73 3.68 9.10
CA GLY A 64 -6.79 2.69 8.02
C GLY A 64 -7.05 3.30 6.65
N SER A 65 -8.08 4.15 6.54
CA SER A 65 -8.44 4.82 5.28
C SER A 65 -7.30 5.67 4.71
N SER A 66 -6.66 6.46 5.57
CA SER A 66 -5.56 7.34 5.20
C SER A 66 -4.31 6.54 4.84
N PHE A 67 -4.04 5.46 5.58
CA PHE A 67 -2.94 4.55 5.31
C PHE A 67 -3.05 3.93 3.92
N TYR A 68 -4.19 3.32 3.57
CA TYR A 68 -4.37 2.68 2.27
C TYR A 68 -4.37 3.68 1.11
N GLN A 69 -4.98 4.87 1.28
CA GLN A 69 -4.85 5.93 0.28
C GLN A 69 -3.39 6.30 0.00
N CYS A 70 -2.56 6.37 1.05
CA CYS A 70 -1.15 6.70 0.90
C CYS A 70 -0.31 5.55 0.36
N LEU A 71 -0.62 4.30 0.73
CA LEU A 71 0.00 3.10 0.17
C LEU A 71 -0.17 3.05 -1.35
N GLU A 72 -1.38 3.36 -1.82
CA GLU A 72 -1.77 3.39 -3.23
C GLU A 72 -1.37 4.69 -3.95
N ASN A 73 -0.51 5.52 -3.32
CA ASN A 73 -0.05 6.81 -3.87
C ASN A 73 -1.20 7.74 -4.31
N GLN A 74 -2.35 7.65 -3.63
CA GLN A 74 -3.58 8.38 -3.90
C GLN A 74 -4.13 8.19 -5.33
N LYS A 75 -3.84 7.03 -5.94
CA LYS A 75 -4.26 6.66 -7.31
C LYS A 75 -5.19 5.44 -7.27
N ASP A 76 -5.95 5.29 -8.34
CA ASP A 76 -6.69 4.06 -8.60
C ASP A 76 -5.76 3.01 -9.23
N ASN A 77 -5.39 1.98 -8.46
CA ASN A 77 -4.56 0.86 -8.89
C ASN A 77 -5.37 -0.43 -9.05
N THR A 78 -6.70 -0.34 -9.19
CA THR A 78 -7.58 -1.51 -9.30
C THR A 78 -7.22 -2.42 -10.47
N GLU A 79 -6.76 -1.89 -11.61
CA GLU A 79 -6.33 -2.71 -12.75
C GLU A 79 -5.06 -3.53 -12.44
N CYS A 80 -4.10 -2.94 -11.71
CA CYS A 80 -2.93 -3.69 -11.23
C CYS A 80 -3.36 -4.83 -10.29
N CYS A 81 -4.21 -4.51 -9.32
CA CYS A 81 -4.69 -5.48 -8.34
C CYS A 81 -5.50 -6.61 -8.98
N LYS A 82 -6.38 -6.32 -9.96
CA LYS A 82 -7.10 -7.34 -10.73
C LYS A 82 -6.13 -8.27 -11.46
N ALA A 83 -5.09 -7.71 -12.10
CA ALA A 83 -4.06 -8.50 -12.76
C ALA A 83 -3.26 -9.38 -11.79
N ALA A 84 -3.09 -8.93 -10.55
CA ALA A 84 -2.47 -9.68 -9.46
C ALA A 84 -3.43 -10.66 -8.74
N GLY A 85 -4.69 -10.75 -9.16
CA GLY A 85 -5.68 -11.69 -8.63
C GLY A 85 -6.44 -11.22 -7.39
N VAL A 86 -6.31 -9.94 -6.99
CA VAL A 86 -7.08 -9.37 -5.88
C VAL A 86 -8.57 -9.39 -6.22
N GLY A 87 -9.38 -9.96 -5.33
CA GLY A 87 -10.83 -10.08 -5.52
C GLY A 87 -11.26 -11.12 -6.57
N ALA A 88 -10.36 -12.00 -7.01
CA ALA A 88 -10.71 -13.07 -7.95
C ALA A 88 -11.60 -14.16 -7.31
N ASP A 89 -11.48 -14.36 -6.00
CA ASP A 89 -12.44 -15.15 -5.23
C ASP A 89 -13.73 -14.33 -5.01
N ALA A 90 -14.87 -14.85 -5.47
CA ALA A 90 -16.17 -14.20 -5.34
C ALA A 90 -16.57 -13.90 -3.88
N SER A 91 -16.03 -14.64 -2.91
CA SER A 91 -16.25 -14.38 -1.48
C SER A 91 -15.38 -13.27 -0.91
N LEU A 92 -14.38 -12.79 -1.67
CA LEU A 92 -13.44 -11.74 -1.30
C LEU A 92 -13.30 -10.65 -2.38
N ASP A 93 -14.28 -10.54 -3.29
CA ASP A 93 -14.26 -9.59 -4.41
C ASP A 93 -14.14 -8.14 -3.93
N PHE A 94 -14.78 -7.82 -2.80
CA PHE A 94 -14.72 -6.54 -2.11
C PHE A 94 -13.30 -6.11 -1.70
N CYS A 95 -12.32 -7.02 -1.62
CA CYS A 95 -10.93 -6.66 -1.31
C CYS A 95 -10.30 -5.76 -2.38
N ILE A 96 -10.90 -5.69 -3.58
CA ILE A 96 -10.44 -4.77 -4.65
C ILE A 96 -10.59 -3.30 -4.25
N ASP A 97 -11.47 -2.97 -3.30
CA ASP A 97 -11.66 -1.60 -2.82
C ASP A 97 -10.35 -1.02 -2.26
N ALA A 98 -9.54 -1.84 -1.58
CA ALA A 98 -8.27 -1.43 -0.98
C ALA A 98 -7.23 -0.94 -2.02
N CYS A 99 -7.44 -1.23 -3.30
CA CYS A 99 -6.57 -0.83 -4.40
C CYS A 99 -6.93 0.52 -5.03
N ASP A 100 -8.06 1.12 -4.62
CA ASP A 100 -8.44 2.45 -5.10
C ASP A 100 -8.05 3.52 -4.07
N GLY A 101 -6.80 3.96 -4.11
CA GLY A 101 -6.32 5.05 -3.25
C GLY A 101 -6.86 6.44 -3.61
N SER A 102 -7.58 6.58 -4.73
CA SER A 102 -8.09 7.88 -5.18
C SER A 102 -9.26 8.39 -4.33
N LYS A 103 -9.83 7.53 -3.48
CA LYS A 103 -10.96 7.83 -2.61
C LYS A 103 -10.76 7.26 -1.20
N PRO A 104 -11.33 7.90 -0.17
CA PRO A 104 -11.34 7.34 1.17
C PRO A 104 -12.24 6.11 1.25
N HIS A 105 -11.77 5.09 1.95
CA HIS A 105 -12.56 3.91 2.32
C HIS A 105 -12.92 3.96 3.80
N THR A 106 -14.18 3.74 4.14
CA THR A 106 -14.54 3.50 5.53
C THR A 106 -14.11 2.09 5.88
N TYR A 107 -13.44 1.91 7.02
CA TYR A 107 -13.14 0.57 7.50
C TYR A 107 -14.44 -0.23 7.69
N ASP A 108 -14.45 -1.43 7.13
CA ASP A 108 -15.49 -2.43 7.28
C ASP A 108 -14.82 -3.72 7.76
N PRO A 109 -15.26 -4.33 8.87
CA PRO A 109 -14.68 -5.57 9.40
C PRO A 109 -14.58 -6.72 8.39
N LYS A 110 -15.36 -6.69 7.29
CA LYS A 110 -15.20 -7.66 6.18
C LYS A 110 -13.79 -7.65 5.58
N TYR A 111 -13.09 -6.50 5.59
CA TYR A 111 -11.75 -6.35 5.04
C TYR A 111 -10.68 -7.15 5.81
N ASN A 112 -10.99 -7.66 7.01
CA ASN A 112 -10.06 -8.52 7.76
C ASN A 112 -9.68 -9.81 7.01
N GLY A 113 -10.54 -10.27 6.10
CA GLY A 113 -10.24 -11.41 5.21
C GLY A 113 -9.27 -11.08 4.07
N CYS A 114 -8.99 -9.80 3.79
CA CYS A 114 -8.18 -9.36 2.66
C CYS A 114 -6.68 -9.48 2.88
N SER A 115 -6.22 -9.92 4.06
CA SER A 115 -4.81 -10.12 4.35
C SER A 115 -4.11 -11.06 3.36
N VAL A 116 -4.85 -12.02 2.78
CA VAL A 116 -4.36 -12.91 1.70
C VAL A 116 -3.90 -12.17 0.44
N TYR A 117 -4.42 -10.97 0.20
CA TYR A 117 -4.06 -10.11 -0.92
C TYR A 117 -3.07 -9.01 -0.54
N GLY A 118 -2.66 -8.93 0.74
CA GLY A 118 -1.86 -7.82 1.26
C GLY A 118 -0.58 -7.57 0.45
N GLN A 119 0.12 -8.63 0.03
CA GLN A 119 1.34 -8.47 -0.77
C GLN A 119 1.05 -7.87 -2.15
N ALA A 120 0.00 -8.33 -2.83
CA ALA A 120 -0.38 -7.82 -4.14
C ALA A 120 -0.77 -6.35 -4.09
N ILE A 121 -1.52 -5.94 -3.05
CA ILE A 121 -1.90 -4.55 -2.81
C ILE A 121 -0.65 -3.69 -2.61
N PHE A 122 0.27 -4.11 -1.74
CA PHE A 122 1.54 -3.41 -1.52
C PHE A 122 2.39 -3.28 -2.80
N ASP A 123 2.48 -4.35 -3.59
CA ASP A 123 3.24 -4.33 -4.83
C ASP A 123 2.62 -3.38 -5.86
N CYS A 124 1.29 -3.30 -5.93
CA CYS A 124 0.60 -2.35 -6.80
C CYS A 124 0.81 -0.91 -6.36
N GLY A 125 0.61 -0.59 -5.08
CA GLY A 125 0.86 0.74 -4.54
C GLY A 125 2.32 1.19 -4.71
N LYS A 126 3.28 0.28 -4.54
CA LYS A 126 4.72 0.56 -4.73
C LYS A 126 5.06 0.97 -6.17
N ASN A 127 4.30 0.51 -7.15
CA ASN A 127 4.56 0.74 -8.57
C ASN A 127 3.63 1.80 -9.19
N ALA A 128 2.88 2.55 -8.36
CA ALA A 128 1.82 3.47 -8.75
C ALA A 128 2.27 4.86 -9.22
#